data_AF-A0A9X4S9Q5-F1
#
_entry.id   AF-A0A9X4S9Q5-F1
#
_cell.length_a   1.000
_cell.length_b   1.000
_cell.length_c   1.000
_cell.angle_alpha   90.00
_cell.angle_beta   90.00
_cell.angle_gamma   90.00
#
_symmetry.space_group_name_H-M   'P 1'
#
loop_
_entity.id
_entity.type
_entity.pdbx_description
1 polymer ?
#
loop_
_entity_poly.entity_id
_entity_poly.type
_entity_poly.pdbx_seq_one_letter_code
_entity_poly.pdbx_strand_id
1 'polypeptide(L)' 'MSKVRPPYPAQFRQQMVELVRAGRSPAQLSREFGVTAQSISTWVGQAAIGHGPP' A
#
# COMPACT_ATOMS: atom_id res chain seq x y z
N MET A 1 -4.06 19.28 17.58
CA MET A 1 -3.70 19.49 16.17
C MET A 1 -3.13 18.19 15.61
N SER A 2 -3.91 17.47 14.80
CA SER A 2 -3.51 16.16 14.28
C SER A 2 -2.43 16.37 13.22
N LYS A 3 -1.19 15.96 13.52
CA LYS A 3 -0.08 16.01 12.57
C LYS A 3 -0.36 14.98 11.48
N VAL A 4 -1.12 15.38 10.46
CA VAL A 4 -1.38 14.57 9.27
C VAL A 4 -0.02 14.39 8.61
N ARG A 5 0.59 13.23 8.85
CA ARG A 5 1.77 12.80 8.11
C ARG A 5 1.40 12.93 6.63
N PRO A 6 2.25 13.54 5.79
CA PRO A 6 1.94 13.68 4.37
C PRO A 6 1.53 12.29 3.85
N PRO A 7 0.32 12.15 3.29
CA PRO A 7 -0.17 10.86 2.86
C PRO A 7 0.82 10.34 1.82
N TYR A 8 1.29 9.10 1.99
CA TYR A 8 2.08 8.44 0.95
C TYR A 8 1.41 8.68 -0.40
N PRO A 9 2.14 9.12 -1.44
CA PRO A 9 1.52 9.44 -2.71
C PRO A 9 0.74 8.22 -3.19
N ALA A 10 -0.45 8.46 -3.78
CA ALA A 10 -1.34 7.37 -4.20
C ALA A 10 -0.62 6.39 -5.14
N GLN A 11 0.25 6.92 -6.00
CA GLN A 11 1.13 6.17 -6.90
C GLN A 11 2.04 5.17 -6.16
N PHE A 12 2.63 5.57 -5.04
CA PHE A 12 3.49 4.70 -4.24
C PHE A 12 2.69 3.59 -3.56
N ARG A 13 1.49 3.90 -3.06
CA ARG A 13 0.58 2.89 -2.51
C ARG A 13 0.16 1.88 -3.58
N GLN A 14 -0.18 2.36 -4.78
CA GLN A 14 -0.54 1.51 -5.93
C GLN A 14 0.63 0.61 -6.34
N GLN A 15 1.85 1.14 -6.41
CA GLN A 15 3.04 0.36 -6.71
C GLN A 15 3.25 -0.77 -5.69
N MET A 16 3.07 -0.51 -4.39
CA MET A 16 3.13 -1.57 -3.37
C MET A 16 2.06 -2.64 -3.58
N VAL A 17 0.83 -2.23 -3.91
CA VAL A 17 -0.27 -3.15 -4.16
C VAL A 17 0.00 -4.00 -5.40
N GLU A 18 0.48 -3.41 -6.49
CA GLU A 18 0.84 -4.12 -7.71
C GLU A 18 1.96 -5.14 -7.48
N LEU A 19 2.98 -4.77 -6.70
CA LEU A 19 4.06 -5.69 -6.32
C LEU A 19 3.52 -6.86 -5.50
N VAL A 20 2.61 -6.62 -4.54
CA VAL A 20 1.97 -7.71 -3.78
C VAL A 20 1.11 -8.58 -4.67
N ARG A 21 0.34 -8.00 -5.58
CA ARG A 21 -0.47 -8.73 -6.57
C ARG A 21 0.39 -9.53 -7.55
N ALA A 22 1.60 -9.07 -7.86
CA ALA A 22 2.60 -9.79 -8.64
C ALA A 22 3.27 -10.94 -7.86
N GLY A 23 2.87 -11.19 -6.60
CA GLY A 23 3.37 -12.28 -5.77
C GLY A 23 4.48 -11.90 -4.80
N ARG A 24 4.83 -10.61 -4.66
CA ARG A 24 5.79 -10.17 -3.63
C ARG A 24 5.15 -10.18 -2.25
N SER A 25 5.88 -10.62 -1.25
CA SER A 25 5.37 -10.60 0.13
C SER A 25 5.41 -9.17 0.71
N PRO A 26 4.36 -8.72 1.41
CA PRO A 26 4.35 -7.40 2.06
C PRO A 26 5.45 -7.24 3.10
N ALA A 27 5.93 -8.32 3.72
CA ALA A 27 7.08 -8.30 4.64
C ALA A 27 8.41 -7.99 3.93
N GLN A 28 8.58 -8.43 2.68
CA GLN A 28 9.77 -8.13 1.90
C GLN A 28 9.76 -6.67 1.42
N LEU A 29 8.62 -6.22 0.88
CA LEU A 29 8.42 -4.82 0.50
C LEU A 29 8.59 -3.87 1.69
N SER A 30 8.15 -4.31 2.87
CA SER A 30 8.32 -3.57 4.12
C SER A 30 9.80 -3.30 4.43
N ARG A 31 10.67 -4.30 4.27
CA ARG A 31 12.12 -4.16 4.49
C ARG A 31 12.80 -3.37 3.38
N GLU A 32 12.36 -3.55 2.13
CA GLU A 32 12.98 -2.97 0.94
C GLU A 32 12.65 -1.47 0.79
N PHE A 33 11.42 -1.07 1.13
CA PHE A 33 10.93 0.30 1.00
C PHE A 33 10.79 1.06 2.34
N GLY A 34 11.07 0.39 3.46
CA GLY A 34 10.97 1.00 4.80
C GLY A 34 9.54 1.32 5.25
N VAL A 35 8.53 0.75 4.62
CA VAL A 35 7.12 0.86 5.04
C VAL A 35 6.74 -0.30 5.95
N THR A 36 5.65 -0.21 6.70
CA THR A 36 5.19 -1.35 7.51
C THR A 36 4.35 -2.31 6.66
N ALA A 37 4.52 -3.61 6.88
CA ALA A 37 3.71 -4.64 6.22
C ALA A 37 2.20 -4.43 6.45
N GLN A 38 1.81 -3.91 7.62
CA GLN A 38 0.43 -3.55 7.92
C GLN A 38 -0.10 -2.45 7.00
N SER A 39 0.67 -1.37 6.74
CA SER A 39 0.25 -0.33 5.80
C SER A 39 0.07 -0.87 4.38
N ILE A 40 0.98 -1.75 3.94
CA ILE A 40 0.86 -2.41 2.63
C ILE A 40 -0.42 -3.25 2.56
N SER A 41 -0.70 -4.10 3.56
CA SER A 41 -1.91 -4.92 3.59
C SER A 41 -3.19 -4.08 3.59
N THR A 42 -3.21 -2.97 4.34
CA THR A 42 -4.34 -2.02 4.31
C THR A 42 -4.54 -1.45 2.91
N TRP A 43 -3.48 -1.06 2.20
CA TRP A 43 -3.59 -0.55 0.84
C TRP A 43 -4.05 -1.62 -0.15
N VAL A 44 -3.58 -2.87 -0.01
CA VAL A 44 -4.03 -4.00 -0.83
C VAL A 44 -5.52 -4.24 -0.65
N GLY A 45 -6.00 -4.22 0.60
CA GLY A 45 -7.43 -4.32 0.92
C GLY A 45 -8.22 -3.16 0.33
N GLN A 46 -7.76 -1.92 0.51
CA GLN A 46 -8.41 -0.73 -0.06
C GLN A 46 -8.45 -0.76 -1.59
N ALA A 47 -7.40 -1.24 -2.26
CA ALA A 47 -7.36 -1.38 -3.71
C ALA A 47 -8.20 -2.55 -4.25
N ALA A 48 -8.53 -3.54 -3.41
CA ALA A 48 -9.51 -4.58 -3.75
C ALA A 48 -10.95 -4.03 -3.65
N ILE A 49 -11.22 -3.14 -2.70
CA ILE A 49 -12.56 -2.56 -2.46
C ILE A 49 -12.85 -1.38 -3.42
N GLY A 50 -11.84 -0.57 -3.73
CA GLY A 50 -11.97 0.65 -4.56
C GLY A 50 -11.98 0.41 -6.07
N HIS A 51 -11.95 -0.84 -6.54
CA HIS A 51 -12.08 -1.17 -7.97
C HIS A 51 -13.51 -1.61 -8.33
N GLY A 52 -14.52 -0.94 -7.73
CA GLY A 52 -15.88 -0.93 -8.24
C GLY A 52 -16.03 0.17 -9.32
N PRO A 53 -16.63 -0.11 -10.49
CA PRO A 53 -16.74 0.85 -11.59
C PRO A 53 -17.75 1.99 -11.27
N PRO A 54 -17.75 3.10 -12.05
CA PRO A 54 -17.94 4.49 -11.58
C PRO A 54 -19.31 4.82 -10.97
#